data_AF-A0A1I8N087-F1
#
_entry.id   AF-A0A1I8N087-F1
#
_cell.length_a   1.000
_cell.length_b   1.000
_cell.length_c   1.000
_cell.angle_alpha   90.00
_cell.angle_beta   90.00
_cell.angle_gamma   90.00
#
_symmetry.space_group_name_H-M   'P 1'
#
loop_
_entity.id
_entity.type
_entity.pdbx_description
1 polymer ?
#
loop_
_entity_poly.entity_id
_entity_poly.type
_entity_poly.pdbx_seq_one_letter_code
_entity_poly.pdbx_strand_id
1 'polypeptide(L)'
;MAVTTNGVLTTSVSSSQQQQLLQQPIPHSQPLMMNESIIPIAEAVAAVKPLIQTKSNSNTNNNNNNNNINVINNYNVMQRNHQSRNHNYNRNNMNSNTNNNNKDADNIVIGFLAEYSQMRVTLGGLPLAVEDINKDPTLLPGKRLTFKAYDIGHKTSDYRVQPIRIMTQMKNDNIAAFIGPDESCTTEALLAAAWNIPMISFKCADSTVSSKDTFHTFARTLAPASKVSKSVISLLSAFHWQKFAIVVSSKPVWGGGVATAIQELAESENFTITHFREISDYVPIDNTLIKMQKIIDETYTTTR
;
A
#
# COMPACT_ATOMS: atom_id res chain seq x y z
N MET A 1 -30.57 54.92 -8.56
CA MET A 1 -30.89 56.12 -7.76
C MET A 1 -30.86 55.67 -6.30
N ALA A 2 -29.95 56.21 -5.50
CA ALA A 2 -29.72 55.79 -4.12
C ALA A 2 -30.70 56.45 -3.16
N VAL A 3 -31.21 55.69 -2.18
CA VAL A 3 -31.40 56.14 -0.80
C VAL A 3 -31.11 54.94 0.13
N THR A 4 -30.20 55.19 1.05
CA THR A 4 -29.63 54.37 2.15
C THR A 4 -30.59 54.33 3.35
N THR A 5 -30.56 53.45 4.36
CA THR A 5 -29.74 52.31 4.81
C THR A 5 -30.40 51.78 6.10
N ASN A 6 -29.99 50.58 6.51
CA ASN A 6 -30.20 49.91 7.81
C ASN A 6 -31.43 49.01 7.89
N GLY A 7 -31.26 47.82 7.31
CA GLY A 7 -32.13 46.66 7.50
C GLY A 7 -31.30 45.40 7.66
N VAL A 8 -31.40 44.82 8.84
CA VAL A 8 -31.05 43.43 9.18
C VAL A 8 -31.51 42.48 8.06
N LEU A 9 -30.61 41.62 7.58
CA LEU A 9 -30.96 40.45 6.77
C LEU A 9 -30.42 39.20 7.45
N THR A 10 -31.26 38.69 8.34
CA THR A 10 -31.34 37.27 8.68
C THR A 10 -31.53 36.48 7.40
N THR A 11 -30.60 35.59 7.06
CA THR A 11 -30.87 34.50 6.11
C THR A 11 -30.95 33.20 6.91
N SER A 12 -32.17 32.91 7.37
CA SER A 12 -32.55 31.58 7.81
C SER A 12 -32.65 30.69 6.57
N VAL A 13 -31.65 29.85 6.35
CA VAL A 13 -31.82 28.68 5.46
C VAL A 13 -32.75 27.72 6.19
N SER A 14 -33.97 27.55 5.68
CA SER A 14 -34.96 26.64 6.27
C SER A 14 -34.47 25.20 6.14
N SER A 15 -34.74 24.41 7.19
CA SER A 15 -34.46 22.99 7.33
C SER A 15 -34.99 22.09 6.19
N SER A 16 -35.78 22.64 5.27
CA SER A 16 -36.25 21.98 4.04
C SER A 16 -35.18 21.93 2.92
N GLN A 17 -34.26 22.89 2.83
CA GLN A 17 -33.23 22.89 1.76
C GLN A 17 -32.09 21.90 2.02
N GLN A 18 -31.78 21.59 3.28
CA GLN A 18 -30.82 20.53 3.62
C GLN A 18 -31.38 19.12 3.39
N GLN A 19 -32.70 18.93 3.43
CA GLN A 19 -33.34 17.63 3.22
C GLN A 19 -33.52 17.27 1.73
N GLN A 20 -33.45 18.24 0.81
CA GLN A 20 -33.56 17.99 -0.65
C GLN A 20 -32.26 17.49 -1.29
N LEU A 21 -31.10 17.72 -0.68
CA LEU A 21 -29.82 17.19 -1.16
C LEU A 21 -29.59 15.71 -0.78
N LEU A 22 -30.41 15.16 0.14
CA LEU A 22 -30.29 13.78 0.64
C LEU A 22 -31.26 12.78 -0.04
N GLN A 23 -32.04 13.21 -1.04
CA GLN A 23 -33.06 12.38 -1.71
C GLN A 23 -32.77 12.09 -3.19
N GLN A 24 -31.53 12.26 -3.66
CA GLN A 24 -31.19 11.79 -5.00
C GLN A 24 -31.05 10.25 -5.02
N PRO A 25 -31.67 9.54 -5.97
CA PRO A 25 -31.54 8.09 -6.05
C PRO A 25 -30.09 7.73 -6.35
N ILE A 26 -29.48 6.90 -5.50
CA ILE A 26 -28.17 6.31 -5.75
C ILE A 26 -28.33 5.38 -6.97
N PRO A 27 -27.61 5.60 -8.09
CA PRO A 27 -27.66 4.68 -9.21
C PRO A 27 -27.15 3.31 -8.78
N HIS A 28 -28.04 2.31 -8.78
CA HIS A 28 -27.69 0.91 -8.61
C HIS A 28 -26.88 0.41 -9.81
N SER A 29 -25.57 0.63 -9.75
CA SER A 29 -24.56 -0.14 -10.48
C SER A 29 -23.17 0.29 -9.98
N GLN A 30 -22.78 -0.18 -8.79
CA GLN A 30 -21.36 -0.23 -8.43
C GLN A 30 -20.69 -1.28 -9.32
N PRO A 31 -19.70 -0.93 -10.15
CA PRO A 31 -18.82 -1.94 -10.71
C PRO A 31 -18.03 -2.55 -9.55
N LEU A 32 -17.97 -3.87 -9.52
CA LEU A 32 -17.20 -4.69 -8.58
C LEU A 32 -15.85 -4.05 -8.23
N MET A 33 -15.52 -4.01 -6.93
CA MET A 33 -14.25 -3.58 -6.34
C MET A 33 -13.05 -4.40 -6.85
N MET A 34 -12.69 -4.26 -8.12
CA MET A 34 -11.43 -4.81 -8.67
C MET A 34 -10.25 -3.85 -8.53
N ASN A 35 -10.43 -2.66 -7.94
CA ASN A 35 -9.55 -1.54 -8.31
C ASN A 35 -8.53 -1.05 -7.26
N GLU A 36 -8.81 -1.12 -5.95
CA GLU A 36 -7.97 -0.40 -4.98
C GLU A 36 -6.62 -1.05 -4.67
N SER A 37 -6.47 -2.37 -4.89
CA SER A 37 -5.21 -3.08 -4.62
C SER A 37 -4.53 -3.60 -5.89
N ILE A 38 -5.25 -3.75 -7.00
CA ILE A 38 -4.72 -4.39 -8.22
C ILE A 38 -3.88 -3.41 -9.04
N ILE A 39 -4.38 -2.20 -9.30
CA ILE A 39 -3.65 -1.18 -10.08
C ILE A 39 -2.32 -0.80 -9.41
N PRO A 40 -2.28 -0.45 -8.11
CA PRO A 40 -1.04 -0.03 -7.46
C PRO A 40 0.02 -1.13 -7.43
N ILE A 41 -0.39 -2.41 -7.42
CA ILE A 41 0.52 -3.55 -7.49
C ILE A 41 1.07 -3.72 -8.91
N ALA A 42 0.21 -3.66 -9.93
CA ALA A 42 0.66 -3.77 -11.32
C ALA A 42 1.66 -2.66 -11.68
N GLU A 43 1.40 -1.42 -11.25
CA GLU A 43 2.31 -0.29 -11.40
C GLU A 43 3.64 -0.52 -10.66
N ALA A 44 3.59 -1.03 -9.43
CA ALA A 44 4.79 -1.33 -8.65
C ALA A 44 5.66 -2.39 -9.34
N VAL A 45 5.03 -3.43 -9.92
CA VAL A 45 5.74 -4.48 -10.67
C VAL A 45 6.31 -3.93 -11.98
N ALA A 46 5.57 -3.09 -12.71
CA ALA A 46 6.06 -2.45 -13.93
C ALA A 46 7.25 -1.51 -13.66
N ALA A 47 7.26 -0.83 -12.52
CA ALA A 47 8.33 0.08 -12.11
C ALA A 47 9.66 -0.63 -11.77
N VAL A 48 9.69 -1.97 -11.71
CA VAL A 48 10.94 -2.74 -11.53
C VAL A 48 11.83 -2.67 -12.79
N LYS A 49 11.27 -2.40 -13.97
CA LYS A 49 12.00 -2.38 -15.27
C LYS A 49 13.31 -1.55 -15.26
N PRO A 50 13.30 -0.25 -14.93
CA PRO A 50 14.53 0.56 -14.91
C PRO A 50 15.52 0.14 -13.81
N LEU A 51 15.05 -0.46 -12.72
CA LEU A 51 15.87 -0.84 -11.56
C LEU A 51 16.75 -2.08 -11.81
N ILE A 52 16.39 -2.92 -12.79
CA ILE A 52 17.14 -4.13 -13.12
C ILE A 52 18.26 -3.85 -14.14
N GLN A 53 18.08 -2.86 -15.01
CA GLN A 53 19.07 -2.52 -16.04
C GLN A 53 20.38 -1.97 -15.45
N THR A 54 20.34 -1.39 -14.25
CA THR A 54 21.53 -0.88 -13.55
C THR A 54 22.38 -1.98 -12.92
N LYS A 55 21.78 -3.11 -12.49
CA LYS A 55 22.49 -4.23 -11.85
C LYS A 55 23.25 -5.13 -12.84
N SER A 56 22.87 -5.14 -14.12
CA SER A 56 23.61 -5.92 -15.14
C SER A 56 24.93 -5.29 -15.56
N ASN A 57 25.14 -4.00 -15.31
CA ASN A 57 26.40 -3.32 -15.64
C ASN A 57 27.48 -3.46 -14.53
N SER A 58 27.14 -4.00 -13.36
CA SER A 58 28.07 -4.13 -12.22
C SER A 58 28.58 -5.55 -11.97
N ASN A 59 28.16 -6.55 -12.75
CA ASN A 59 28.43 -7.97 -12.48
C ASN A 59 29.28 -8.69 -13.55
N THR A 60 30.16 -7.98 -14.25
CA THR A 60 31.32 -8.59 -14.92
C THR A 60 32.53 -8.51 -13.99
N ASN A 61 32.63 -9.48 -13.07
CA ASN A 61 33.86 -10.06 -12.49
C ASN A 61 33.60 -10.60 -11.09
N ASN A 62 33.16 -11.86 -10.99
CA ASN A 62 33.75 -12.88 -10.10
C ASN A 62 32.93 -14.17 -10.17
N ASN A 63 33.34 -15.07 -11.06
CA ASN A 63 33.02 -16.49 -10.95
C ASN A 63 33.92 -17.11 -9.88
N ASN A 64 33.29 -17.74 -8.89
CA ASN A 64 33.62 -19.04 -8.31
C ASN A 64 33.18 -19.05 -6.84
N ASN A 65 32.15 -19.83 -6.53
CA ASN A 65 32.21 -20.86 -5.49
C ASN A 65 30.88 -21.62 -5.44
N ASN A 66 30.95 -22.89 -5.85
CA ASN A 66 29.93 -23.90 -5.64
C ASN A 66 29.75 -24.16 -4.14
N ASN A 67 28.52 -24.05 -3.63
CA ASN A 67 28.10 -24.73 -2.41
C ASN A 67 26.65 -25.18 -2.56
N ASN A 68 26.47 -26.49 -2.77
CA ASN A 68 25.19 -27.18 -2.83
C ASN A 68 24.53 -27.18 -1.44
N ILE A 69 23.39 -26.51 -1.30
CA ILE A 69 22.48 -26.71 -0.16
C ILE A 69 21.14 -27.18 -0.71
N ASN A 70 20.80 -28.43 -0.40
CA ASN A 70 19.51 -29.05 -0.73
C ASN A 70 18.40 -28.36 0.08
N VAL A 71 17.54 -27.58 -0.58
CA VAL A 71 16.30 -27.05 0.00
C VAL A 71 15.14 -27.92 -0.48
N ILE A 72 14.48 -28.58 0.49
CA ILE A 72 13.29 -29.40 0.29
C ILE A 72 12.10 -28.47 0.03
N ASN A 73 11.54 -28.51 -1.18
CA ASN A 73 10.27 -27.85 -1.51
C ASN A 73 9.10 -28.68 -0.96
N ASN A 74 8.36 -28.12 0.00
CA ASN A 74 7.04 -28.63 0.39
C ASN A 74 5.97 -27.65 -0.12
N TYR A 75 5.38 -27.97 -1.27
CA TYR A 75 4.10 -27.42 -1.69
C TYR A 75 3.02 -28.46 -1.42
N ASN A 76 2.12 -28.19 -0.47
CA ASN A 76 0.83 -28.86 -0.36
C ASN A 76 -0.11 -28.01 0.50
N VAL A 77 -1.00 -27.22 -0.12
CA VAL A 77 -2.29 -26.87 0.49
C VAL A 77 -3.33 -26.78 -0.63
N MET A 78 -4.38 -27.61 -0.50
CA MET A 78 -5.73 -27.57 -1.11
C MET A 78 -6.12 -28.87 -1.83
N GLN A 79 -6.34 -29.97 -1.09
CA GLN A 79 -7.46 -30.87 -1.36
C GLN A 79 -8.00 -31.44 -0.02
N ARG A 80 -9.32 -31.40 0.13
CA ARG A 80 -10.08 -31.94 1.27
C ARG A 80 -10.40 -33.42 1.04
N ASN A 81 -10.57 -34.13 2.16
CA ASN A 81 -11.31 -35.39 2.40
C ASN A 81 -10.54 -36.74 2.46
N HIS A 82 -10.72 -37.35 3.64
CA HIS A 82 -10.85 -38.78 3.95
C HIS A 82 -9.72 -39.80 3.67
N GLN A 83 -9.40 -40.50 4.78
CA GLN A 83 -8.95 -41.90 4.89
C GLN A 83 -7.47 -42.24 4.59
N SER A 84 -6.79 -42.56 5.70
CA SER A 84 -5.79 -43.62 5.91
C SER A 84 -5.27 -44.39 4.68
N ARG A 85 -3.95 -44.34 4.45
CA ARG A 85 -3.08 -45.54 4.37
C ARG A 85 -1.61 -45.17 4.09
N ASN A 86 -0.73 -45.76 4.89
CA ASN A 86 0.71 -45.93 4.62
C ASN A 86 0.94 -46.44 3.20
N HIS A 87 1.89 -45.87 2.44
CA HIS A 87 2.64 -46.57 1.39
C HIS A 87 4.07 -46.00 1.30
N ASN A 88 5.04 -46.85 1.64
CA ASN A 88 6.46 -46.68 1.31
C ASN A 88 6.62 -46.70 -0.22
N TYR A 89 7.42 -45.79 -0.78
CA TYR A 89 7.93 -45.96 -2.14
C TYR A 89 9.41 -45.57 -2.23
N ASN A 90 10.20 -46.57 -2.63
CA ASN A 90 11.62 -46.50 -2.95
C ASN A 90 11.88 -45.52 -4.12
N ARG A 91 12.88 -44.65 -3.93
CA ARG A 91 13.34 -43.68 -4.94
C ARG A 91 14.42 -44.34 -5.80
N ASN A 92 14.05 -44.83 -6.97
CA ASN A 92 15.01 -45.21 -8.01
C ASN A 92 15.47 -43.96 -8.76
N ASN A 93 16.80 -43.83 -8.82
CA ASN A 93 17.55 -42.77 -9.47
C ASN A 93 17.61 -43.05 -10.98
N MET A 94 17.08 -42.17 -11.82
CA MET A 94 17.38 -42.18 -13.26
C MET A 94 17.81 -40.79 -13.70
N ASN A 95 19.12 -40.66 -13.92
CA ASN A 95 19.73 -39.61 -14.70
C ASN A 95 19.23 -39.69 -16.15
N SER A 96 18.77 -38.57 -16.70
CA SER A 96 18.64 -38.39 -18.14
C SER A 96 19.18 -37.02 -18.51
N ASN A 97 20.42 -37.04 -19.01
CA ASN A 97 21.06 -35.91 -19.68
C ASN A 97 20.25 -35.58 -20.94
N THR A 98 19.59 -34.43 -20.93
CA THR A 98 19.10 -33.79 -22.15
C THR A 98 19.71 -32.41 -22.24
N ASN A 99 20.70 -32.27 -23.12
CA ASN A 99 21.26 -31.00 -23.55
C ASN A 99 20.20 -30.27 -24.39
N ASN A 100 19.32 -29.52 -23.73
CA ASN A 100 18.46 -28.56 -24.40
C ASN A 100 19.17 -27.20 -24.41
N ASN A 101 19.72 -26.84 -25.57
CA ASN A 101 20.13 -25.48 -25.90
C ASN A 101 18.89 -24.57 -26.09
N ASN A 102 17.99 -24.53 -25.11
CA ASN A 102 17.14 -23.36 -24.93
C ASN A 102 18.07 -22.29 -24.37
N LYS A 103 18.12 -21.12 -25.01
CA LYS A 103 18.62 -19.92 -24.32
C LYS A 103 17.71 -19.74 -23.11
N ASP A 104 18.11 -20.28 -21.96
CA ASP A 104 17.38 -20.13 -20.71
C ASP A 104 17.26 -18.64 -20.48
N ALA A 105 16.04 -18.11 -20.61
CA ALA A 105 15.78 -16.71 -20.32
C ALA A 105 16.23 -16.46 -18.87
N ASP A 106 17.13 -15.50 -18.67
CA ASP A 106 17.61 -15.15 -17.34
C ASP A 106 16.39 -14.77 -16.48
N ASN A 107 16.14 -15.56 -15.43
CA ASN A 107 15.00 -15.35 -14.56
C ASN A 107 15.31 -14.23 -13.56
N ILE A 108 14.51 -13.17 -13.58
CA ILE A 108 14.52 -12.11 -12.57
C ILE A 108 13.48 -12.48 -11.52
N VAL A 109 13.91 -12.68 -10.28
CA VAL A 109 13.01 -13.04 -9.17
C VAL A 109 12.73 -11.79 -8.31
N ILE A 110 11.47 -11.39 -8.18
CA ILE A 110 11.06 -10.33 -7.23
C ILE A 110 10.46 -10.94 -5.96
N GLY A 111 10.71 -10.31 -4.82
CA GLY A 111 10.08 -10.66 -3.56
C GLY A 111 8.77 -9.88 -3.38
N PHE A 112 7.70 -10.55 -3.00
CA PHE A 112 6.42 -9.92 -2.68
C PHE A 112 6.02 -10.21 -1.24
N LEU A 113 5.72 -9.15 -0.48
CA LEU A 113 5.30 -9.24 0.92
C LEU A 113 4.02 -8.43 1.12
N ALA A 114 2.97 -9.07 1.67
CA ALA A 114 1.70 -8.40 1.99
C ALA A 114 0.88 -9.19 3.02
N GLU A 115 -0.09 -8.54 3.68
CA GLU A 115 -1.02 -9.17 4.64
C GLU A 115 -2.25 -9.80 3.94
N TYR A 116 -2.01 -10.80 3.10
CA TYR A 116 -3.09 -11.37 2.27
C TYR A 116 -3.91 -12.48 2.94
N SER A 117 -3.53 -12.98 4.13
CA SER A 117 -4.42 -13.84 4.92
C SER A 117 -5.72 -13.12 5.32
N GLN A 118 -5.65 -11.81 5.52
CA GLN A 118 -6.81 -10.97 5.84
C GLN A 118 -7.33 -10.20 4.61
N MET A 119 -6.45 -9.75 3.72
CA MET A 119 -6.82 -9.05 2.48
C MET A 119 -6.58 -9.92 1.24
N ARG A 120 -7.49 -10.87 0.98
CA ARG A 120 -7.34 -11.87 -0.10
C ARG A 120 -7.23 -11.28 -1.51
N VAL A 121 -7.74 -10.06 -1.72
CA VAL A 121 -7.71 -9.34 -3.01
C VAL A 121 -6.31 -8.88 -3.42
N THR A 122 -5.37 -8.74 -2.48
CA THR A 122 -4.03 -8.21 -2.73
C THR A 122 -3.17 -9.14 -3.61
N LEU A 123 -3.48 -10.44 -3.69
CA LEU A 123 -2.71 -11.38 -4.51
C LEU A 123 -3.15 -11.47 -5.98
N GLY A 124 -4.28 -10.88 -6.38
CA GLY A 124 -4.78 -11.02 -7.75
C GLY A 124 -3.97 -10.24 -8.79
N GLY A 125 -3.46 -9.06 -8.42
CA GLY A 125 -2.76 -8.18 -9.36
C GLY A 125 -1.33 -8.61 -9.70
N LEU A 126 -0.62 -9.24 -8.76
CA LEU A 126 0.78 -9.60 -8.96
C LEU A 126 0.99 -10.67 -10.05
N PRO A 127 0.28 -11.83 -10.05
CA PRO A 127 0.43 -12.83 -11.10
C PRO A 127 0.06 -12.27 -12.48
N LEU A 128 -1.01 -11.48 -12.56
CA LEU A 128 -1.47 -10.88 -13.81
C LEU A 128 -0.43 -9.89 -14.36
N ALA A 129 0.08 -8.98 -13.53
CA ALA A 129 1.12 -8.04 -13.94
C ALA A 129 2.41 -8.74 -14.41
N VAL A 130 2.81 -9.81 -13.71
CA VAL A 130 3.96 -10.62 -14.11
C VAL A 130 3.71 -11.35 -15.44
N GLU A 131 2.51 -11.88 -15.64
CA GLU A 131 2.11 -12.50 -16.90
C GLU A 131 2.13 -11.50 -18.06
N ASP A 132 1.56 -10.31 -17.87
CA ASP A 132 1.52 -9.26 -18.89
C ASP A 132 2.91 -8.75 -19.26
N ILE A 133 3.80 -8.57 -18.27
CA ILE A 133 5.19 -8.19 -18.53
C ILE A 133 5.93 -9.26 -19.34
N ASN A 134 5.71 -10.53 -19.02
CA ASN A 134 6.36 -11.64 -19.71
C ASN A 134 5.80 -11.87 -21.13
N LYS A 135 4.57 -11.43 -21.42
CA LYS A 135 3.97 -11.47 -22.76
C LYS A 135 4.53 -10.41 -23.70
N ASP A 136 5.02 -9.29 -23.17
CA ASP A 136 5.61 -8.22 -23.96
C ASP A 136 7.16 -8.29 -23.97
N PRO A 137 7.77 -8.85 -25.03
CA PRO A 137 9.23 -8.99 -25.11
C PRO A 137 9.97 -7.64 -25.19
N THR A 138 9.27 -6.52 -25.43
CA THR A 138 9.87 -5.18 -25.46
C THR A 138 10.12 -4.63 -24.05
N LEU A 139 9.48 -5.20 -23.03
CA LEU A 139 9.66 -4.78 -21.64
C LEU A 139 10.92 -5.38 -21.02
N LEU A 140 11.15 -6.68 -21.19
CA LEU A 140 12.31 -7.40 -20.66
C LEU A 140 12.93 -8.32 -21.72
N PRO A 141 13.67 -7.79 -22.70
CA PRO A 141 14.25 -8.60 -23.77
C PRO A 141 15.17 -9.71 -23.24
N GLY A 142 14.87 -10.96 -23.60
CA GLY A 142 15.69 -12.13 -23.23
C GLY A 142 15.64 -12.52 -21.75
N LYS A 143 14.76 -11.91 -20.96
CA LYS A 143 14.60 -12.20 -19.53
C LYS A 143 13.16 -12.55 -19.21
N ARG A 144 12.96 -13.21 -18.06
CA ARG A 144 11.62 -13.56 -17.58
C ARG A 144 11.46 -13.15 -16.13
N LEU A 145 10.36 -12.46 -15.83
CA LEU A 145 10.02 -12.05 -14.48
C LEU A 145 9.30 -13.19 -13.75
N THR A 146 9.72 -13.49 -12.54
CA THR A 146 9.08 -14.44 -11.61
C THR A 146 9.03 -13.84 -10.22
N PHE A 147 8.24 -14.39 -9.30
CA PHE A 147 8.09 -13.82 -7.97
C PHE A 147 8.03 -14.87 -6.87
N LYS A 148 8.42 -14.48 -5.66
CA LYS A 148 8.20 -15.23 -4.41
C LYS A 148 7.31 -14.42 -3.48
N ALA A 149 6.09 -14.89 -3.23
CA ALA A 149 5.12 -14.22 -2.38
C ALA A 149 5.11 -14.81 -0.96
N TYR A 150 5.07 -13.94 0.05
CA TYR A 150 5.02 -14.34 1.46
C TYR A 150 3.98 -13.51 2.22
N ASP A 151 3.22 -14.21 3.07
CA ASP A 151 2.27 -13.59 3.99
C ASP A 151 3.05 -13.09 5.20
N ILE A 152 3.00 -11.79 5.43
CA ILE A 152 3.65 -11.16 6.58
C ILE A 152 2.73 -11.12 7.81
N GLY A 153 1.45 -11.44 7.65
CA GLY A 153 0.44 -11.50 8.70
C GLY A 153 0.10 -10.13 9.31
N HIS A 154 -1.12 -10.02 9.81
CA HIS A 154 -1.58 -8.83 10.52
C HIS A 154 -1.15 -8.89 11.99
N LYS A 155 -0.37 -7.90 12.43
CA LYS A 155 -0.05 -7.71 13.85
C LYS A 155 -0.29 -6.25 14.23
N THR A 156 -0.99 -6.04 15.34
CA THR A 156 -1.28 -4.72 15.91
C THR A 156 -0.14 -4.16 16.77
N SER A 157 1.05 -4.76 16.71
CA SER A 157 2.21 -4.29 17.46
C SER A 157 3.04 -3.35 16.58
N ASP A 158 3.55 -2.28 17.18
CA ASP A 158 4.46 -1.32 16.55
C ASP A 158 5.70 -2.01 15.94
N TYR A 159 6.12 -3.14 16.51
CA TYR A 159 7.28 -3.91 16.04
C TYR A 159 6.87 -5.13 15.22
N ARG A 160 7.01 -5.02 13.91
CA ARG A 160 6.73 -6.11 12.97
C ARG A 160 7.96 -6.96 12.66
N VAL A 161 8.19 -7.99 13.48
CA VAL A 161 9.34 -8.91 13.32
C VAL A 161 9.20 -9.81 12.06
N GLN A 162 7.98 -10.16 11.67
CA GLN A 162 7.72 -11.13 10.60
C GLN A 162 8.14 -10.62 9.19
N PRO A 163 7.80 -9.38 8.77
CA PRO A 163 8.35 -8.77 7.55
C PRO A 163 9.88 -8.79 7.51
N ILE A 164 10.54 -8.41 8.59
CA ILE A 164 12.02 -8.36 8.70
C ILE A 164 12.62 -9.75 8.44
N ARG A 165 12.05 -10.78 9.06
CA ARG A 165 12.51 -12.17 8.89
C ARG A 165 12.35 -12.62 7.43
N ILE A 166 11.19 -12.37 6.83
CA ILE A 166 10.89 -12.74 5.44
C ILE A 166 11.79 -11.99 4.47
N MET A 167 11.97 -10.68 4.66
CA MET A 167 12.86 -9.88 3.82
C MET A 167 14.31 -10.38 3.90
N THR A 168 14.76 -10.80 5.08
CA THR A 168 16.08 -11.43 5.25
C THR A 168 16.20 -12.74 4.46
N GLN A 169 15.15 -13.57 4.47
CA GLN A 169 15.11 -14.81 3.67
C GLN A 169 15.15 -14.51 2.17
N MET A 170 14.31 -13.58 1.70
CA MET A 170 14.29 -13.16 0.30
C MET A 170 15.64 -12.59 -0.15
N LYS A 171 16.30 -11.81 0.70
CA LYS A 171 17.64 -11.28 0.44
C LYS A 171 18.65 -12.41 0.23
N ASN A 172 18.63 -13.43 1.08
CA ASN A 172 19.49 -14.61 0.94
C ASN A 172 19.17 -15.44 -0.31
N ASP A 173 17.91 -15.39 -0.75
CA ASP A 173 17.43 -15.98 -2.00
C ASP A 173 17.78 -15.16 -3.26
N ASN A 174 18.56 -14.08 -3.13
CA ASN A 174 19.03 -13.22 -4.22
C ASN A 174 17.91 -12.60 -5.07
N ILE A 175 16.83 -12.14 -4.43
CA ILE A 175 15.79 -11.38 -5.15
C ILE A 175 16.36 -10.09 -5.76
N ALA A 176 15.73 -9.63 -6.84
CA ALA A 176 16.10 -8.40 -7.52
C ALA A 176 15.54 -7.15 -6.83
N ALA A 177 14.30 -7.21 -6.32
CA ALA A 177 13.59 -6.10 -5.69
C ALA A 177 12.44 -6.60 -4.81
N PHE A 178 12.07 -5.80 -3.81
CA PHE A 178 10.92 -6.01 -2.94
C PHE A 178 9.68 -5.27 -3.46
N ILE A 179 8.53 -5.93 -3.46
CA ILE A 179 7.21 -5.33 -3.69
C ILE A 179 6.38 -5.50 -2.41
N GLY A 180 5.90 -4.39 -1.85
CA GLY A 180 5.29 -4.32 -0.52
C GLY A 180 6.24 -3.73 0.54
N PRO A 181 5.89 -3.79 1.83
CA PRO A 181 4.64 -4.32 2.38
C PRO A 181 3.46 -3.37 2.16
N ASP A 182 2.29 -3.80 2.59
CA ASP A 182 1.10 -3.00 2.81
C ASP A 182 1.13 -2.23 4.13
N GLU A 183 0.67 -0.97 4.09
CA GLU A 183 0.50 -0.03 5.22
C GLU A 183 1.78 0.44 5.93
N SER A 184 2.39 -0.39 6.77
CA SER A 184 3.60 -0.02 7.52
C SER A 184 4.85 -0.42 6.75
N CYS A 185 5.68 0.57 6.38
CA CYS A 185 6.82 0.33 5.50
C CYS A 185 8.15 0.93 5.98
N THR A 186 8.19 1.68 7.07
CA THR A 186 9.36 2.48 7.46
C THR A 186 10.56 1.60 7.85
N THR A 187 10.34 0.55 8.63
CA THR A 187 11.40 -0.39 9.02
C THR A 187 11.87 -1.23 7.84
N GLU A 188 10.95 -1.69 7.00
CA GLU A 188 11.21 -2.48 5.81
C GLU A 188 11.99 -1.66 4.76
N ALA A 189 11.61 -0.40 4.55
CA ALA A 189 12.31 0.53 3.66
C ALA A 189 13.72 0.82 4.14
N LEU A 190 13.92 0.95 5.46
CA LEU A 190 15.26 1.12 6.04
C LEU A 190 16.14 -0.11 5.80
N LEU A 191 15.60 -1.32 5.94
CA LEU A 191 16.32 -2.56 5.62
C LEU A 191 16.66 -2.68 4.13
N ALA A 192 15.71 -2.35 3.26
CA ALA A 192 15.93 -2.34 1.82
C ALA A 192 17.05 -1.36 1.42
N ALA A 193 17.07 -0.18 2.03
CA ALA A 193 18.15 0.81 1.86
C ALA A 193 19.48 0.27 2.39
N ALA A 194 19.50 -0.34 3.57
CA ALA A 194 20.71 -0.92 4.16
C ALA A 194 21.32 -2.04 3.29
N TRP A 195 20.51 -2.80 2.55
CA TRP A 195 20.98 -3.82 1.62
C TRP A 195 21.18 -3.32 0.19
N ASN A 196 20.90 -2.04 -0.08
CA ASN A 196 20.88 -1.46 -1.42
C ASN A 196 20.03 -2.29 -2.41
N ILE A 197 18.85 -2.74 -1.95
CA ILE A 197 17.87 -3.46 -2.76
C ILE A 197 16.67 -2.56 -2.98
N PRO A 198 16.21 -2.37 -4.24
CA PRO A 198 15.02 -1.57 -4.51
C PRO A 198 13.77 -2.14 -3.84
N MET A 199 12.93 -1.24 -3.35
CA MET A 199 11.67 -1.59 -2.70
C MET A 199 10.55 -0.67 -3.15
N ILE A 200 9.41 -1.25 -3.53
CA ILE A 200 8.24 -0.50 -3.99
C ILE A 200 7.02 -0.91 -3.15
N SER A 201 6.54 -0.03 -2.30
CA SER A 201 5.28 -0.27 -1.58
C SER A 201 4.08 0.21 -2.39
N PHE A 202 3.02 -0.59 -2.41
CA PHE A 202 1.77 -0.25 -3.08
C PHE A 202 0.70 0.36 -2.16
N LYS A 203 0.95 0.43 -0.84
CA LYS A 203 -0.04 0.89 0.15
C LYS A 203 0.55 1.64 1.36
N CYS A 204 1.77 2.15 1.26
CA CYS A 204 2.38 2.93 2.35
C CYS A 204 2.17 4.44 2.16
N ALA A 205 1.52 5.10 3.11
CA ALA A 205 1.23 6.54 3.07
C ALA A 205 2.18 7.40 3.92
N ASP A 206 3.05 6.78 4.74
CA ASP A 206 3.97 7.47 5.67
C ASP A 206 4.84 8.49 4.92
N SER A 207 4.90 9.73 5.39
CA SER A 207 5.71 10.79 4.78
C SER A 207 7.20 10.58 5.03
N THR A 208 7.58 9.93 6.14
CA THR A 208 8.96 9.71 6.60
C THR A 208 9.82 9.03 5.54
N VAL A 209 9.27 8.01 4.87
CA VAL A 209 9.96 7.24 3.81
C VAL A 209 10.19 8.03 2.50
N SER A 210 9.80 9.30 2.46
CA SER A 210 10.06 10.18 1.31
C SER A 210 11.47 10.76 1.32
N SER A 211 12.17 10.77 2.47
CA SER A 211 13.54 11.26 2.56
C SER A 211 14.50 10.35 1.80
N LYS A 212 15.08 10.83 0.70
CA LYS A 212 15.98 10.03 -0.16
C LYS A 212 17.40 9.92 0.39
N ASP A 213 17.77 10.74 1.37
CA ASP A 213 19.04 10.58 2.07
C ASP A 213 19.05 9.28 2.90
N THR A 214 17.90 8.97 3.53
CA THR A 214 17.74 7.75 4.34
C THR A 214 17.18 6.58 3.54
N PHE A 215 16.11 6.80 2.77
CA PHE A 215 15.34 5.77 2.06
C PHE A 215 15.63 5.81 0.55
N HIS A 216 16.92 5.76 0.17
CA HIS A 216 17.40 5.95 -1.19
C HIS A 216 16.94 4.86 -2.19
N THR A 217 16.61 3.66 -1.73
CA THR A 217 16.09 2.57 -2.60
C THR A 217 14.57 2.43 -2.60
N PHE A 218 13.86 3.24 -1.82
CA PHE A 218 12.42 3.11 -1.64
C PHE A 218 11.64 3.92 -2.68
N ALA A 219 10.55 3.36 -3.19
CA ALA A 219 9.53 4.04 -3.97
C ALA A 219 8.14 3.53 -3.57
N ARG A 220 7.09 4.21 -4.05
CA ARG A 220 5.71 3.81 -3.81
C ARG A 220 4.78 4.31 -4.91
N THR A 221 3.68 3.60 -5.11
CA THR A 221 2.61 3.99 -6.04
C THR A 221 1.52 4.80 -5.33
N LEU A 222 1.32 4.59 -4.02
CA LEU A 222 0.42 5.41 -3.21
C LEU A 222 1.03 6.78 -2.90
N ALA A 223 0.22 7.85 -2.99
CA ALA A 223 0.66 9.20 -2.65
C ALA A 223 0.97 9.34 -1.13
N PRO A 224 1.97 10.14 -0.74
CA PRO A 224 2.22 10.49 0.66
C PRO A 224 1.03 11.18 1.33
N ALA A 225 0.86 10.97 2.63
CA ALA A 225 -0.05 11.76 3.46
C ALA A 225 0.20 13.28 3.34
N SER A 226 1.46 13.70 3.19
CA SER A 226 1.85 15.10 2.99
C SER A 226 1.40 15.71 1.65
N LYS A 227 1.01 14.89 0.67
CA LYS A 227 0.39 15.39 -0.57
C LYS A 227 -1.11 15.57 -0.40
N VAL A 228 -1.75 14.69 0.38
CA VAL A 228 -3.16 14.82 0.75
C VAL A 228 -3.39 16.05 1.62
N SER A 229 -2.49 16.35 2.58
CA SER A 229 -2.64 17.55 3.39
C SER A 229 -2.61 18.84 2.56
N LYS A 230 -1.71 18.91 1.56
CA LYS A 230 -1.63 20.08 0.66
C LYS A 230 -2.92 20.35 -0.10
N SER A 231 -3.61 19.32 -0.58
CA SER A 231 -4.89 19.52 -1.28
C SER A 231 -5.98 20.02 -0.33
N VAL A 232 -6.04 19.50 0.91
CA VAL A 232 -6.99 19.96 1.94
C VAL A 232 -6.74 21.42 2.30
N ILE A 233 -5.50 21.79 2.63
CA ILE A 233 -5.18 23.17 3.03
C ILE A 233 -5.40 24.15 1.87
N SER A 234 -5.03 23.77 0.64
CA SER A 234 -5.29 24.59 -0.55
C SER A 234 -6.79 24.86 -0.75
N LEU A 235 -7.64 23.85 -0.50
CA LEU A 235 -9.09 24.00 -0.57
C LEU A 235 -9.60 24.97 0.50
N LEU A 236 -9.20 24.78 1.76
CA LEU A 236 -9.61 25.67 2.86
C LEU A 236 -9.19 27.12 2.59
N SER A 237 -7.98 27.32 2.06
CA SER A 237 -7.47 28.63 1.64
C SER A 237 -8.33 29.26 0.55
N ALA A 238 -8.68 28.51 -0.49
CA ALA A 238 -9.49 28.98 -1.62
C ALA A 238 -10.90 29.44 -1.20
N PHE A 239 -11.47 28.85 -0.14
CA PHE A 239 -12.77 29.23 0.42
C PHE A 239 -12.68 30.18 1.63
N HIS A 240 -11.47 30.64 1.98
CA HIS A 240 -11.21 31.50 3.13
C HIS A 240 -11.65 30.90 4.48
N TRP A 241 -11.62 29.58 4.61
CA TRP A 241 -11.92 28.87 5.86
C TRP A 241 -10.67 28.73 6.70
N GLN A 242 -10.41 29.69 7.59
CA GLN A 242 -9.20 29.70 8.44
C GLN A 242 -9.31 28.87 9.71
N LYS A 243 -10.53 28.44 10.10
CA LYS A 243 -10.76 27.67 11.34
C LYS A 243 -11.50 26.38 11.02
N PHE A 244 -11.02 25.26 11.54
CA PHE A 244 -11.65 23.96 11.31
C PHE A 244 -11.34 22.96 12.44
N ALA A 245 -12.10 21.87 12.47
CA ALA A 245 -11.87 20.75 13.37
C ALA A 245 -11.41 19.52 12.57
N ILE A 246 -10.56 18.69 13.18
CA ILE A 246 -10.11 17.41 12.64
C ILE A 246 -10.77 16.29 13.45
N VAL A 247 -11.45 15.39 12.76
CA VAL A 247 -11.99 14.16 13.33
C VAL A 247 -11.39 13.00 12.55
N VAL A 248 -10.64 12.14 13.22
CA VAL A 248 -9.90 11.03 12.62
C VAL A 248 -10.30 9.71 13.26
N SER A 249 -10.39 8.64 12.47
CA SER A 249 -10.51 7.29 13.02
C SER A 249 -9.14 6.67 13.26
N SER A 250 -9.00 5.90 14.32
CA SER A 250 -7.82 5.07 14.58
C SER A 250 -7.70 3.89 13.59
N LYS A 251 -8.75 3.63 12.79
CA LYS A 251 -8.79 2.58 11.78
C LYS A 251 -9.36 3.11 10.45
N PRO A 252 -8.66 2.93 9.32
CA PRO A 252 -7.38 2.24 9.15
C PRO A 252 -6.19 3.07 9.66
N VAL A 253 -5.05 2.40 9.90
CA VAL A 253 -3.83 2.97 10.52
C VAL A 253 -3.32 4.23 9.79
N TRP A 254 -3.50 4.31 8.47
CA TRP A 254 -3.07 5.47 7.69
C TRP A 254 -3.85 6.76 7.99
N GLY A 255 -5.05 6.67 8.58
CA GLY A 255 -5.89 7.84 8.91
C GLY A 255 -5.18 8.81 9.86
N GLY A 256 -4.52 8.29 10.90
CA GLY A 256 -3.72 9.07 11.84
C GLY A 256 -2.61 9.86 11.14
N GLY A 257 -1.86 9.21 10.24
CA GLY A 257 -0.78 9.87 9.50
C GLY A 257 -1.26 11.01 8.60
N VAL A 258 -2.44 10.87 7.98
CA VAL A 258 -3.05 11.96 7.20
C VAL A 258 -3.50 13.11 8.09
N ALA A 259 -4.13 12.81 9.24
CA ALA A 259 -4.56 13.84 10.18
C ALA A 259 -3.39 14.65 10.74
N THR A 260 -2.29 13.98 11.13
CA THR A 260 -1.05 14.63 11.56
C THR A 260 -0.47 15.52 10.44
N ALA A 261 -0.41 15.01 9.21
CA ALA A 261 0.12 15.79 8.08
C ALA A 261 -0.73 17.03 7.76
N ILE A 262 -2.05 16.97 7.99
CA ILE A 262 -2.96 18.13 7.89
C ILE A 262 -2.68 19.11 9.03
N GLN A 263 -2.55 18.61 10.25
CA GLN A 263 -2.26 19.44 11.42
C GLN A 263 -0.97 20.23 11.26
N GLU A 264 0.14 19.56 10.93
CA GLU A 264 1.45 20.19 10.75
C GLU A 264 1.42 21.27 9.66
N LEU A 265 0.78 20.99 8.53
CA LEU A 265 0.69 21.95 7.42
C LEU A 265 -0.21 23.14 7.79
N ALA A 266 -1.35 22.90 8.43
CA ALA A 266 -2.25 23.94 8.90
C ALA A 266 -1.56 24.90 9.87
N GLU A 267 -0.82 24.37 10.85
CA GLU A 267 -0.04 25.17 11.81
C GLU A 267 1.02 26.01 11.09
N SER A 268 1.70 25.44 10.09
CA SER A 268 2.71 26.18 9.31
C SER A 268 2.15 27.29 8.41
N GLU A 269 0.88 27.17 7.99
CA GLU A 269 0.19 28.14 7.13
C GLU A 269 -0.76 29.07 7.91
N ASN A 270 -0.65 29.12 9.25
CA ASN A 270 -1.43 29.96 10.16
C ASN A 270 -2.96 29.69 10.15
N PHE A 271 -3.37 28.45 9.88
CA PHE A 271 -4.75 28.03 10.13
C PHE A 271 -4.97 27.71 11.62
N THR A 272 -6.20 27.85 12.09
CA THR A 272 -6.58 27.51 13.46
C THR A 272 -7.31 26.17 13.50
N ILE A 273 -6.72 25.19 14.17
CA ILE A 273 -7.39 23.93 14.47
C ILE A 273 -8.12 24.10 15.81
N THR A 274 -9.45 24.10 15.79
CA THR A 274 -10.26 24.31 17.00
C THR A 274 -10.34 23.04 17.84
N HIS A 275 -10.41 21.89 17.18
CA HIS A 275 -10.53 20.59 17.81
C HIS A 275 -9.81 19.52 17.00
N PHE A 276 -9.13 18.62 17.71
CA PHE A 276 -8.64 17.35 17.20
C PHE A 276 -9.35 16.24 17.97
N ARG A 277 -9.99 15.31 17.28
CA ARG A 277 -10.75 14.20 17.90
C ARG A 277 -10.42 12.89 17.21
N GLU A 278 -10.19 11.87 18.02
CA GLU A 278 -9.96 10.52 17.54
C GLU A 278 -11.17 9.63 17.87
N ILE A 279 -11.57 8.79 16.91
CA ILE A 279 -12.59 7.77 17.09
C ILE A 279 -11.92 6.40 16.95
N SER A 280 -12.09 5.55 17.96
CA SER A 280 -11.37 4.28 18.08
C SER A 280 -11.76 3.19 17.07
N ASP A 281 -12.68 3.46 16.15
CA ASP A 281 -13.29 2.44 15.29
C ASP A 281 -13.62 2.96 13.89
N TYR A 282 -13.82 2.02 12.96
CA TYR A 282 -14.11 2.32 11.55
C TYR A 282 -15.45 3.04 11.39
N VAL A 283 -15.50 4.00 10.46
CA VAL A 283 -16.72 4.67 10.00
C VAL A 283 -17.22 3.89 8.76
N PRO A 284 -18.45 3.35 8.72
CA PRO A 284 -19.65 3.77 9.44
C PRO A 284 -20.28 2.62 10.22
N ILE A 285 -19.81 2.33 11.42
CA ILE A 285 -20.58 1.52 12.39
C ILE A 285 -21.55 2.48 13.09
N ASP A 286 -22.81 2.09 13.35
CA ASP A 286 -23.83 2.97 13.96
C ASP A 286 -23.33 3.67 15.24
N ASN A 287 -22.60 2.94 16.08
CA ASN A 287 -21.96 3.50 17.28
C ASN A 287 -20.92 4.58 16.96
N THR A 288 -20.20 4.46 15.85
CA THR A 288 -19.25 5.46 15.34
C THR A 288 -19.99 6.71 14.84
N LEU A 289 -21.14 6.55 14.18
CA LEU A 289 -21.98 7.67 13.73
C LEU A 289 -22.54 8.46 14.91
N ILE A 290 -23.00 7.79 15.98
CA ILE A 290 -23.46 8.45 17.21
C ILE A 290 -22.32 9.24 17.87
N LYS A 291 -21.12 8.66 17.94
CA LYS A 291 -19.93 9.37 18.44
C LYS A 291 -19.58 10.58 17.59
N MET A 292 -19.68 10.46 16.26
CA MET A 292 -19.43 11.56 15.34
C MET A 292 -20.47 12.68 15.51
N GLN A 293 -21.75 12.35 15.64
CA GLN A 293 -22.81 13.33 15.91
C GLN A 293 -22.54 14.08 17.21
N LYS A 294 -22.16 13.37 18.28
CA LYS A 294 -21.81 13.99 19.55
C LYS A 294 -20.62 14.96 19.42
N ILE A 295 -19.58 14.57 18.67
CA ILE A 295 -18.44 15.46 18.39
C ILE A 295 -18.90 16.70 17.64
N ILE A 296 -19.77 16.57 16.64
CA ILE A 296 -20.31 17.72 15.89
C ILE A 296 -21.07 18.66 16.82
N ASP A 297 -21.97 18.13 17.65
CA ASP A 297 -22.78 18.92 18.58
C ASP A 297 -21.90 19.69 19.59
N GLU A 298 -20.84 19.05 20.08
CA GLU A 298 -19.88 19.67 21.02
C GLU A 298 -19.00 20.75 20.37
N THR A 299 -18.63 20.57 19.10
CA THR A 299 -17.63 21.42 18.42
C THR A 299 -18.25 22.53 17.57
N TYR A 300 -19.55 22.47 17.28
CA TYR A 300 -20.26 23.42 16.42
C TYR A 300 -20.21 24.87 16.94
N THR A 301 -20.25 25.08 18.25
CA THR A 301 -20.33 26.44 18.84
C THR A 301 -19.02 27.23 18.75
N THR A 302 -17.90 26.54 18.57
CA THR A 302 -16.53 27.10 18.59
C THR A 302 -15.87 27.11 17.20
N THR A 303 -16.54 26.57 16.18
CA THR A 303 -16.04 26.48 14.80
C THR A 303 -16.63 27.52 13.83
N ARG A 304 -17.60 28.34 14.27
CA ARG A 304 -18.17 29.46 13.50
C ARG A 304 -17.52 30.80 13.78
#